data_AF-A0A0R7AX21-F1
#
_entry.id   AF-A0A0R7AX21-F1
#
_cell.length_a   1.000
_cell.length_b   1.000
_cell.length_c   1.000
_cell.angle_alpha   90.00
_cell.angle_beta   90.00
_cell.angle_gamma   90.00
#
_symmetry.space_group_name_H-M   'P 1'
#
loop_
_entity.id
_entity.type
_entity.pdbx_description
1 polymer ?
#
loop_
_entity_poly.entity_id
_entity_poly.type
_entity_poly.pdbx_seq_one_letter_code
_entity_poly.pdbx_strand_id
1 'polypeptide(L)' 'SQTWNKTPLITSLILLLMMSLGGLPPLSGFIPKWMIIQELTKNEMIMMPTLLAMTALLNLY' A
#
# COMPACT_ATOMS: atom_id res chain seq x y z
N SER A 1 -19.38 22.79 12.71
CA SER A 1 -18.30 23.31 11.85
C SER A 1 -17.98 22.28 10.76
N GLN A 2 -18.63 22.40 9.59
CA GLN A 2 -18.31 21.56 8.43
C GLN A 2 -17.05 22.09 7.74
N THR A 3 -15.87 21.82 8.33
CA THR A 3 -14.56 22.18 7.77
C THR A 3 -14.18 21.28 6.58
N TRP A 4 -14.80 20.10 6.48
CA TRP A 4 -14.49 19.09 5.47
C TRP A 4 -14.84 19.53 4.05
N ASN A 5 -15.86 20.39 3.89
CA ASN A 5 -16.35 20.83 2.59
C ASN A 5 -15.72 22.16 2.12
N LYS A 6 -14.88 22.80 2.94
CA LYS A 6 -14.26 24.10 2.61
C LYS A 6 -13.02 23.98 1.74
N THR A 7 -12.37 22.82 1.74
CA THR A 7 -11.12 22.58 0.99
C THR A 7 -11.12 21.16 0.41
N PRO A 8 -11.88 20.88 -0.66
CA PRO A 8 -11.93 19.56 -1.29
C PRO A 8 -10.55 19.07 -1.77
N LEU A 9 -9.64 20.01 -2.04
CA LEU A 9 -8.25 19.74 -2.38
C LEU A 9 -7.47 19.09 -1.23
N ILE A 10 -7.61 19.60 0.00
CA ILE A 10 -6.89 19.08 1.17
C ILE A 10 -7.41 17.70 1.58
N THR A 11 -8.73 17.48 1.50
CA THR A 11 -9.32 16.18 1.79
C THR A 11 -8.89 15.11 0.79
N SER A 12 -8.79 15.46 -0.51
CA SER A 12 -8.22 14.56 -1.52
C SER A 12 -6.74 14.24 -1.29
N LEU A 13 -5.96 15.22 -0.82
CA LEU A 13 -4.53 15.04 -0.52
C LEU A 13 -4.32 14.10 0.68
N ILE A 14 -5.14 14.25 1.73
CA ILE A 14 -5.13 13.37 2.91
C ILE A 14 -5.50 11.94 2.52
N LEU A 15 -6.51 11.76 1.66
CA LEU A 15 -6.87 10.46 1.13
C LEU A 15 -5.70 9.83 0.36
N LEU A 16 -5.03 10.59 -0.50
CA LEU A 16 -3.86 10.15 -1.26
C LEU A 16 -2.67 9.77 -0.35
N LEU A 17 -2.44 10.51 0.72
CA LEU A 17 -1.40 10.20 1.72
C LEU A 17 -1.73 8.93 2.52
N MET A 18 -2.99 8.72 2.91
CA MET A 18 -3.41 7.50 3.60
C MET A 18 -3.27 6.27 2.69
N MET A 19 -3.66 6.43 1.41
CA MET A 19 -3.46 5.44 0.35
C MET A 19 -1.97 5.14 0.07
N SER A 20 -1.09 6.14 0.25
CA SER A 20 0.37 5.95 0.16
C SER A 20 0.93 5.07 1.27
N LEU A 21 0.39 5.22 2.48
CA LEU A 21 0.78 4.39 3.62
C LEU A 21 0.22 2.96 3.48
N GLY A 22 -0.96 2.81 2.86
CA GLY A 22 -1.58 1.51 2.54
C GLY A 22 -0.86 0.72 1.43
N GLY A 23 -0.09 1.40 0.57
CA GLY A 23 0.75 0.74 -0.45
C GLY A 23 0.04 0.48 -1.77
N LEU A 24 -0.68 1.47 -2.29
CA LEU A 24 -1.19 1.41 -3.66
C LEU A 24 -0.09 1.42 -4.72
N PRO A 25 -0.33 0.82 -5.91
CA PRO A 25 0.67 0.57 -6.94
C PRO A 25 1.37 1.80 -7.57
N PRO A 26 1.03 3.07 -7.27
CA PRO A 26 1.89 4.22 -7.64
C PRO A 26 2.70 4.84 -6.48
N LEU A 27 2.57 4.35 -5.23
CA LEU A 27 3.14 5.02 -4.04
C LEU A 27 4.27 4.17 -3.41
N SER A 28 5.32 4.86 -2.96
CA SER A 28 6.65 4.33 -2.62
C SER A 28 6.68 3.18 -1.60
N GLY A 29 5.62 2.98 -0.82
CA GLY A 29 5.51 1.90 0.16
C GLY A 29 5.30 0.51 -0.44
N PHE A 30 4.81 0.39 -1.69
CA PHE A 30 4.54 -0.90 -2.32
C PHE A 30 5.76 -1.53 -2.99
N ILE A 31 6.59 -0.71 -3.64
CA ILE A 31 7.78 -1.14 -4.38
C ILE A 31 8.74 -2.00 -3.52
N PRO A 32 9.14 -1.60 -2.30
CA PRO A 32 10.05 -2.41 -1.48
C PRO A 32 9.39 -3.73 -1.03
N LYS A 33 8.08 -3.76 -0.76
CA LYS A 33 7.35 -4.98 -0.40
C LYS A 33 7.31 -5.97 -1.57
N TRP A 34 7.07 -5.48 -2.78
CA TRP A 34 7.09 -6.31 -3.99
C TRP A 34 8.47 -6.87 -4.29
N MET A 35 9.52 -6.06 -4.12
CA MET A 35 10.91 -6.50 -4.31
C MET A 35 11.28 -7.63 -3.33
N ILE A 36 10.84 -7.55 -2.07
CA ILE A 36 11.01 -8.62 -1.08
C ILE A 36 10.27 -9.89 -1.50
N ILE A 37 9.02 -9.80 -1.98
CA ILE A 37 8.26 -10.96 -2.48
C ILE A 37 9.00 -11.60 -3.67
N GLN A 38 9.57 -10.80 -4.57
CA GLN A 38 10.32 -11.29 -5.72
C GLN A 38 11.64 -11.98 -5.32
N GLU A 39 12.34 -11.49 -4.30
CA GLU A 39 13.53 -12.16 -3.77
C GLU A 39 13.19 -13.46 -3.04
N LEU A 40 12.11 -13.48 -2.24
CA LEU A 40 11.68 -14.67 -1.52
C LEU A 40 11.18 -15.78 -2.47
N THR A 41 10.51 -15.42 -3.56
CA THR A 41 10.09 -16.38 -4.60
C THR A 41 11.27 -16.97 -5.37
N LYS A 42 12.36 -16.20 -5.57
CA LYS A 42 13.62 -16.74 -6.13
C LYS A 42 14.32 -17.72 -5.19
N ASN A 43 14.11 -17.59 -3.88
CA ASN A 43 14.66 -18.48 -2.85
C ASN A 43 13.79 -19.73 -2.59
N GLU A 44 12.86 -20.08 -3.50
CA GLU A 44 11.94 -21.23 -3.44
C GLU A 44 11.03 -21.32 -2.20
N MET A 45 11.00 -20.29 -1.36
CA MET A 45 10.07 -20.22 -0.24
C MET A 45 8.71 -19.76 -0.75
N ILE A 46 7.75 -20.68 -0.95
CA ILE A 46 6.42 -20.35 -1.50
C ILE A 46 5.45 -19.83 -0.42
N MET A 47 5.56 -20.32 0.81
CA MET A 47 4.59 -20.01 1.90
C MET A 47 4.72 -18.57 2.43
N MET A 48 5.95 -18.06 2.56
CA MET A 48 6.20 -16.72 3.10
C MET A 48 5.77 -15.57 2.16
N PRO A 49 6.11 -15.58 0.85
CA PRO A 49 5.66 -14.55 -0.08
C PRO A 49 4.16 -14.55 -0.30
N THR A 50 3.48 -15.69 -0.21
CA THR A 50 2.01 -15.75 -0.36
C THR A 50 1.29 -15.09 0.83
N LEU A 51 1.75 -15.33 2.07
CA LEU A 51 1.25 -14.64 3.25
C LEU A 51 1.54 -13.13 3.20
N LEU A 52 2.74 -12.75 2.75
CA LEU A 52 3.12 -11.34 2.55
C LEU A 52 2.28 -10.67 1.46
N ALA A 53 1.98 -11.37 0.37
CA ALA A 53 1.08 -10.86 -0.67
C ALA A 53 -0.34 -10.66 -0.12
N MET A 54 -0.90 -11.63 0.61
CA MET A 54 -2.24 -11.51 1.20
C MET A 54 -2.35 -10.35 2.20
N THR A 55 -1.34 -10.17 3.06
CA THR A 55 -1.30 -9.04 4.00
C THR A 55 -1.10 -7.69 3.30
N ALA A 56 -0.34 -7.65 2.20
CA ALA A 56 -0.22 -6.46 1.36
C ALA A 56 -1.54 -6.10 0.67
N LEU A 57 -2.30 -7.08 0.18
CA LEU A 57 -3.64 -6.86 -0.38
C LEU A 57 -4.63 -6.37 0.69
N LEU A 58 -4.59 -6.90 1.91
CA LEU A 58 -5.46 -6.46 3.00
C LEU A 58 -5.17 -5.03 3.46
N ASN A 59 -3.92 -4.57 3.36
CA ASN A 59 -3.53 -3.19 3.69
C ASN A 59 -3.95 -2.19 2.59
N LEU A 60 -4.25 -2.69 1.38
CA LEU A 60 -4.68 -1.90 0.23
C LEU A 60 -6.16 -1.51 0.28
N TYR A 61 -7.00 -2.38 0.88
CA TYR A 61 -8.46 -2.27 0.91
C TYR A 61 -8.96 -1.86 2.29
#